data_AF-A0A0D2CR37-F1
#
_entry.id   AF-A0A0D2CR37-F1
#
_cell.length_a   1.000
_cell.length_b   1.000
_cell.length_c   1.000
_cell.angle_alpha   90.00
_cell.angle_beta   90.00
_cell.angle_gamma   90.00
#
_symmetry.space_group_name_H-M   'P 1'
#
loop_
_entity.id
_entity.type
_entity.pdbx_description
1 polymer ?
#
loop_
_entity_poly.entity_id
_entity_poly.type
_entity_poly.pdbx_seq_one_letter_code
_entity_poly.pdbx_strand_id
1 'polypeptide(L)'
;MDFDFAAYLRRLDPAYVYRVEKLAGGVVNVTARASKARFASPMSTAPAKTPSATLGSRGSAAGLDCGQGRFPGYGSLVLKHAPPFIAGVGESAPMSQGRQVGGEDGSSSLSLSTIGVLHHVAAASGVTVPRLLLHDPTDHVLVLSDLGPLPDLSKVFIELGGFTPDAAGAATAWQPPPSSPCLGHTLDAHEIARYRRIGEKLGTFFACLHRPSSVHSVLGALHTQGDGQQQRPRDTFPSLPEMKTAIHDHVIKPIRAHLLKFPSLLNEAEAETLFAAVEADFLRPTPLEEQCVVLGDCWTGAVLVDLGVATGEPNVDTDVDDVDVGVGIIDWEFASISGRGVNGDVSQFLAHLELLRVAAHTHPPGYARGHLSAVNAIIEGFISQYKPAQTRRFVRDGDSDDDDRVLRSAYLLHGAELINCAFWKTWICADPACPSCAQNAQSSLADAGADAGAGDPGSGPQCSVVTSLVRRGVSFLRCAVAPDPRRGTAKLRQDVAASLGLELDDAQTMGLYDLFEES
;
A
#
# COMPACT_ATOMS: atom_id res chain seq x y z
N MET A 1 -19.01 15.37 -8.91
CA MET A 1 -20.27 14.67 -8.57
C MET A 1 -19.94 13.27 -8.06
N ASP A 2 -20.55 12.82 -6.97
CA ASP A 2 -20.35 11.45 -6.47
C ASP A 2 -21.08 10.43 -7.37
N PHE A 3 -20.44 9.30 -7.67
CA PHE A 3 -21.03 8.22 -8.46
C PHE A 3 -22.04 7.41 -7.63
N ASP A 4 -23.27 7.25 -8.11
CA ASP A 4 -24.32 6.50 -7.41
C ASP A 4 -24.22 4.99 -7.65
N PHE A 5 -23.36 4.33 -6.86
CA PHE A 5 -23.21 2.88 -6.89
C PHE A 5 -24.50 2.12 -6.59
N ALA A 6 -25.42 2.67 -5.79
CA ALA A 6 -26.66 2.00 -5.45
C ALA A 6 -27.62 1.96 -6.64
N ALA A 7 -27.73 3.06 -7.40
CA ALA A 7 -28.47 3.10 -8.66
C ALA A 7 -27.83 2.19 -9.72
N TYR A 8 -26.50 2.22 -9.83
CA TYR A 8 -25.74 1.34 -10.73
C TYR A 8 -26.04 -0.14 -10.45
N LEU A 9 -25.90 -0.60 -9.20
CA LEU A 9 -26.18 -1.98 -8.83
C LEU A 9 -27.65 -2.37 -9.01
N ARG A 10 -28.59 -1.45 -8.80
CA ARG A 10 -30.03 -1.72 -9.02
C ARG A 10 -30.32 -2.03 -10.49
N ARG A 11 -29.62 -1.39 -11.42
CA ARG A 11 -29.71 -1.69 -12.86
C ARG A 11 -29.02 -3.01 -13.19
N LEU A 12 -27.89 -3.27 -12.54
CA LEU A 12 -26.99 -4.38 -12.88
C LEU A 12 -27.40 -5.73 -12.28
N ASP A 13 -27.84 -5.74 -11.02
CA ASP A 13 -28.31 -6.91 -10.26
C ASP A 13 -29.62 -6.57 -9.52
N PRO A 14 -30.75 -6.48 -10.25
CA PRO A 14 -32.04 -6.05 -9.70
C PRO A 14 -32.63 -7.02 -8.69
N ALA A 15 -32.05 -8.21 -8.51
CA ALA A 15 -32.52 -9.21 -7.55
C ALA A 15 -32.31 -8.78 -6.08
N TYR A 16 -31.37 -7.85 -5.82
CA TYR A 16 -31.04 -7.42 -4.47
C TYR A 16 -31.07 -5.91 -4.29
N VAL A 17 -31.32 -5.51 -3.05
CA VAL A 17 -31.03 -4.16 -2.56
C VAL A 17 -29.68 -4.21 -1.86
N TYR A 18 -28.77 -3.32 -2.26
CA TYR A 18 -27.44 -3.20 -1.68
C TYR A 18 -27.36 -2.05 -0.67
N ARG A 19 -26.64 -2.28 0.42
CA ARG A 19 -26.10 -1.21 1.28
C ARG A 19 -24.72 -0.85 0.76
N VAL A 20 -24.52 0.41 0.40
CA VAL A 20 -23.24 0.91 -0.14
C VAL A 20 -22.54 1.76 0.92
N GLU A 21 -21.27 1.50 1.13
CA GLU A 21 -20.38 2.22 2.03
C GLU A 21 -19.14 2.65 1.25
N LYS A 22 -18.81 3.95 1.27
CA LYS A 22 -17.60 4.46 0.61
C LYS A 22 -16.37 3.99 1.38
N LEU A 23 -15.40 3.43 0.68
CA LEU A 23 -14.13 3.04 1.26
C LEU A 23 -13.13 4.19 1.08
N ALA A 24 -12.41 4.52 2.15
CA ALA A 24 -11.29 5.46 2.10
C ALA A 24 -10.05 4.79 1.47
N GLY A 25 -9.11 5.61 0.97
CA GLY A 25 -7.77 5.15 0.57
C GLY A 25 -7.47 5.18 -0.94
N GLY A 26 -8.48 5.26 -1.81
CA GLY A 26 -8.27 5.39 -3.25
C GLY A 26 -8.01 6.84 -3.67
N VAL A 27 -6.78 7.17 -4.10
CA VAL A 27 -6.45 8.50 -4.64
C VAL A 27 -6.99 8.66 -6.07
N VAL A 28 -6.91 7.60 -6.87
CA VAL A 28 -7.21 7.66 -8.30
C VAL A 28 -8.66 7.30 -8.62
N ASN A 29 -9.27 6.44 -7.80
CA ASN A 29 -10.60 5.89 -8.02
C ASN A 29 -11.53 6.14 -6.83
N VAL A 30 -12.83 6.26 -7.12
CA VAL A 30 -13.86 6.21 -6.07
C VAL A 30 -14.16 4.74 -5.77
N THR A 31 -13.93 4.32 -4.53
CA THR A 31 -14.12 2.92 -4.12
C THR A 31 -15.26 2.80 -3.11
N ALA A 32 -16.08 1.76 -3.25
CA ALA A 32 -17.15 1.46 -2.31
C ALA A 32 -17.30 -0.04 -2.06
N ARG A 33 -17.70 -0.41 -0.85
CA ARG A 33 -18.19 -1.73 -0.50
C ARG A 33 -19.71 -1.76 -0.65
N ALA A 34 -20.23 -2.76 -1.34
CA ALA A 34 -21.66 -3.02 -1.43
C ALA A 34 -22.00 -4.36 -0.80
N SER A 35 -22.83 -4.37 0.24
CA SER A 35 -23.32 -5.59 0.90
C SER A 35 -24.78 -5.84 0.51
N LYS A 36 -25.13 -7.09 0.17
CA LYS A 36 -26.52 -7.49 -0.06
C LYS A 36 -27.31 -7.33 1.24
N ALA A 37 -28.33 -6.48 1.22
CA ALA A 37 -29.14 -6.18 2.41
C ALA A 37 -30.43 -7.00 2.46
N ARG A 38 -31.09 -7.20 1.30
CA ARG A 38 -32.32 -8.01 1.15
C ARG A 38 -32.61 -8.27 -0.33
N PHE A 39 -33.48 -9.25 -0.60
CA PHE A 39 -34.10 -9.40 -1.92
C PHE A 39 -34.90 -8.15 -2.29
N ALA A 40 -34.82 -7.74 -3.56
CA ALA A 40 -35.74 -6.76 -4.09
C ALA A 40 -37.14 -7.40 -4.15
N SER A 41 -38.13 -6.82 -3.47
CA SER A 41 -39.51 -7.28 -3.61
C SER A 41 -39.90 -7.16 -5.09
N PRO A 42 -40.52 -8.20 -5.69
CA PRO A 42 -41.11 -8.01 -7.00
C PRO A 42 -42.11 -6.87 -6.88
N MET A 43 -41.96 -5.82 -7.70
CA MET A 43 -42.98 -4.77 -7.80
C MET A 43 -44.28 -5.45 -8.24
N SER A 44 -45.11 -5.80 -7.26
CA SER A 44 -46.45 -6.32 -7.46
C SER A 44 -47.27 -5.20 -8.07
N THR A 45 -47.30 -5.16 -9.41
CA THR A 45 -48.35 -4.47 -10.16
C THR A 45 -49.59 -5.35 -10.17
N ALA A 46 -50.20 -5.54 -9.00
CA ALA A 46 -51.52 -6.14 -8.86
C ALA A 46 -52.30 -5.42 -7.74
N PRO A 47 -53.59 -5.10 -7.96
CA PRO A 47 -54.35 -4.25 -7.07
C PRO A 47 -54.64 -4.96 -5.75
N ALA A 48 -54.61 -4.15 -4.69
CA ALA A 48 -54.80 -4.53 -3.30
C ALA A 48 -56.02 -5.44 -3.07
N LYS A 49 -55.78 -6.58 -2.41
CA LYS A 49 -56.78 -7.22 -1.56
C LYS A 49 -56.24 -7.29 -0.12
N THR A 50 -57.16 -7.00 0.77
CA THR A 50 -57.16 -6.67 2.21
C THR A 50 -56.22 -7.50 3.09
N PRO A 51 -55.67 -6.92 4.18
CA PRO A 51 -54.69 -7.60 5.04
C PRO A 51 -55.36 -8.50 6.08
N SER A 52 -54.85 -9.73 6.23
CA SER A 52 -55.05 -10.57 7.40
C SER A 52 -53.74 -10.64 8.18
N ALA A 53 -53.79 -10.22 9.44
CA ALA A 53 -52.67 -10.18 10.35
C ALA A 53 -52.32 -11.58 10.86
N THR A 54 -51.04 -11.96 10.75
CA THR A 54 -50.44 -12.91 11.69
C THR A 54 -49.01 -12.49 12.01
N LEU A 55 -48.82 -12.26 13.31
CA LEU A 55 -47.60 -11.91 13.99
C LEU A 55 -46.60 -13.09 13.97
N GLY A 56 -45.31 -12.81 13.77
CA GLY A 56 -44.24 -13.69 14.24
C GLY A 56 -43.10 -13.92 13.24
N SER A 57 -42.02 -13.16 13.36
CA SER A 57 -40.66 -13.70 13.56
C SER A 57 -39.63 -12.57 13.55
N ARG A 58 -38.87 -12.46 14.64
CA ARG A 58 -37.67 -11.64 14.75
C ARG A 58 -36.61 -12.20 13.79
N GLY A 59 -36.39 -11.51 12.67
CA GLY A 59 -35.33 -11.83 11.72
C GLY A 59 -33.95 -11.52 12.31
N SER A 60 -33.29 -12.57 12.81
CA SER A 60 -31.83 -12.61 12.89
C SER A 60 -31.26 -12.50 11.47
N ALA A 61 -30.19 -11.72 11.30
CA ALA A 61 -29.45 -11.52 10.04
C ALA A 61 -28.67 -12.78 9.60
N ALA A 62 -29.27 -13.95 9.71
CA ALA A 62 -28.68 -15.22 9.31
C ALA A 62 -29.12 -15.58 7.89
N GLY A 63 -28.21 -15.39 6.94
CA GLY A 63 -28.18 -16.10 5.67
C GLY A 63 -29.24 -15.71 4.63
N LEU A 64 -29.07 -14.54 4.00
CA LEU A 64 -29.63 -14.38 2.65
C LEU A 64 -29.00 -15.46 1.76
N ASP A 65 -29.81 -16.34 1.18
CA ASP A 65 -29.35 -17.28 0.17
C ASP A 65 -28.85 -16.50 -1.05
N CYS A 66 -27.53 -16.32 -1.10
CA CYS A 66 -26.87 -15.52 -2.14
C CYS A 66 -26.79 -16.26 -3.48
N GLY A 67 -27.47 -17.39 -3.66
CA GLY A 67 -27.43 -18.21 -4.88
C GLY A 67 -28.14 -17.61 -6.10
N GLN A 68 -28.99 -16.59 -5.93
CA GLN A 68 -29.66 -15.90 -7.03
C GLN A 68 -28.93 -14.60 -7.43
N GLY A 69 -29.25 -14.02 -8.60
CA GLY A 69 -28.74 -12.72 -9.08
C GLY A 69 -27.52 -12.79 -9.98
N ARG A 70 -26.95 -11.62 -10.30
CA ARG A 70 -25.79 -11.51 -11.21
C ARG A 70 -24.48 -11.93 -10.54
N PHE A 71 -24.38 -11.79 -9.23
CA PHE A 71 -23.19 -12.16 -8.45
C PHE A 71 -23.54 -13.26 -7.43
N PRO A 72 -23.80 -14.49 -7.89
CA PRO A 72 -24.17 -15.58 -7.00
C PRO A 72 -23.00 -15.95 -6.07
N GLY A 73 -23.31 -16.31 -4.83
CA GLY A 73 -22.33 -16.72 -3.80
C GLY A 73 -21.57 -15.58 -3.11
N TYR A 74 -21.64 -14.35 -3.63
CA TYR A 74 -21.01 -13.18 -2.99
C TYR A 74 -22.03 -12.43 -2.11
N GLY A 75 -21.76 -12.34 -0.81
CA GLY A 75 -22.55 -11.54 0.14
C GLY A 75 -22.22 -10.04 0.09
N SER A 76 -21.00 -9.70 -0.33
CA SER A 76 -20.54 -8.33 -0.57
C SER A 76 -19.60 -8.25 -1.77
N LEU A 77 -19.47 -7.04 -2.30
CA LEU A 77 -18.68 -6.68 -3.48
C LEU A 77 -17.87 -5.42 -3.18
N VAL A 78 -16.73 -5.28 -3.85
CA VAL A 78 -15.99 -4.01 -3.94
C VAL A 78 -16.20 -3.42 -5.32
N LEU A 79 -16.54 -2.14 -5.38
CA LEU A 79 -16.80 -1.39 -6.60
C LEU A 79 -15.76 -0.28 -6.73
N LYS A 80 -15.14 -0.16 -7.89
CA LYS A 80 -14.21 0.92 -8.21
C LYS A 80 -14.67 1.67 -9.45
N HIS A 81 -14.98 2.95 -9.30
CA HIS A 81 -15.33 3.83 -10.39
C HIS A 81 -14.16 4.79 -10.71
N ALA A 82 -13.82 4.89 -12.00
CA ALA A 82 -12.80 5.81 -12.50
C ALA A 82 -13.45 7.08 -13.07
N PRO A 83 -13.49 8.19 -12.31
CA PRO A 83 -13.89 9.47 -12.88
C PRO A 83 -12.86 9.96 -13.93
N PRO A 84 -13.20 10.92 -14.82
CA PRO A 84 -12.27 11.47 -15.82
C PRO A 84 -11.18 12.40 -15.21
N PHE A 85 -10.84 12.19 -13.94
CA PHE A 85 -9.87 12.92 -13.15
C PHE A 85 -9.38 12.04 -11.98
N ILE A 86 -8.34 12.49 -11.26
CA ILE A 86 -7.85 11.83 -10.04
C ILE A 86 -8.87 12.06 -8.91
N ALA A 87 -9.51 11.00 -8.41
CA ALA A 87 -10.63 11.10 -7.47
C ALA A 87 -10.35 11.92 -6.20
N GLY A 88 -9.14 11.81 -5.64
CA GLY A 88 -8.69 12.52 -4.45
C GLY A 88 -8.26 13.97 -4.69
N VAL A 89 -8.05 14.38 -5.95
CA VAL A 89 -7.67 15.77 -6.32
C VAL A 89 -8.86 16.53 -6.90
N GLY A 90 -9.71 15.86 -7.68
CA GLY A 90 -10.83 16.45 -8.38
C GLY A 90 -10.50 16.88 -9.82
N GLU A 91 -11.40 17.65 -10.42
CA GLU A 91 -11.37 18.00 -11.85
C GLU A 91 -10.13 18.80 -12.29
N SER A 92 -9.38 19.38 -11.34
CA SER A 92 -8.11 20.08 -11.59
C SER A 92 -6.96 19.14 -11.98
N ALA A 93 -7.10 17.82 -11.80
CA ALA A 93 -6.16 16.82 -12.27
C ALA A 93 -6.85 15.81 -13.20
N PRO A 94 -7.08 16.18 -14.49
CA PRO A 94 -7.69 15.29 -15.48
C PRO A 94 -6.90 13.99 -15.66
N MET A 95 -7.62 12.88 -15.82
CA MET A 95 -7.01 11.56 -15.99
C MET A 95 -7.93 10.62 -16.78
N SER A 96 -7.35 9.84 -17.69
CA SER A 96 -8.10 8.90 -18.53
C SER A 96 -8.85 7.86 -17.70
N GLN A 97 -10.12 7.63 -18.03
CA GLN A 97 -10.95 6.57 -17.42
C GLN A 97 -10.54 5.17 -17.89
N GLY A 98 -9.81 5.06 -18.99
CA GLY A 98 -9.22 3.81 -19.49
C GLY A 98 -8.12 3.24 -18.59
N ARG A 99 -7.77 3.90 -17.49
CA ARG A 99 -6.78 3.43 -16.51
C ARG A 99 -7.18 2.15 -15.78
N GLN A 100 -8.46 1.82 -15.75
CA GLN A 100 -8.94 0.65 -15.02
C GLN A 100 -8.62 -0.68 -15.71
N VAL A 101 -8.46 -0.69 -17.04
CA VAL A 101 -8.12 -1.89 -17.80
C VAL A 101 -7.23 -1.51 -18.98
N GLY A 102 -6.02 -2.07 -19.04
CA GLY A 102 -5.13 -1.89 -20.18
C GLY A 102 -5.74 -2.47 -21.47
N GLY A 103 -6.12 -1.60 -22.39
CA GLY A 103 -6.54 -1.94 -23.76
C GLY A 103 -8.06 -2.12 -23.97
N GLU A 104 -8.49 -1.89 -25.22
CA GLU A 104 -9.90 -1.88 -25.68
C GLU A 104 -10.63 -3.22 -25.50
N ASP A 105 -9.91 -4.33 -25.27
CA ASP A 105 -10.49 -5.68 -25.25
C ASP A 105 -10.86 -6.19 -23.84
N GLY A 106 -10.64 -5.43 -22.77
CA GLY A 106 -11.02 -5.82 -21.41
C GLY A 106 -10.29 -7.06 -20.84
N SER A 107 -9.44 -7.72 -21.64
CA SER A 107 -8.65 -8.90 -21.31
C SER A 107 -7.27 -8.48 -20.80
N SER A 108 -7.21 -7.98 -19.57
CA SER A 108 -5.91 -7.88 -18.89
C SER A 108 -5.42 -9.30 -18.59
N SER A 109 -4.22 -9.68 -18.99
CA SER A 109 -3.58 -10.96 -18.60
C SER A 109 -3.08 -10.96 -17.14
N LEU A 110 -3.11 -9.80 -16.46
CA LEU A 110 -3.15 -9.68 -15.00
C LEU A 110 -4.59 -9.76 -14.47
N SER A 111 -5.53 -10.25 -15.28
CA SER A 111 -6.90 -10.48 -14.85
C SER A 111 -6.86 -11.20 -13.53
N LEU A 112 -7.53 -10.60 -12.56
CA LEU A 112 -7.90 -11.15 -11.27
C LEU A 112 -8.85 -12.37 -11.43
N SER A 113 -8.77 -13.08 -12.55
CA SER A 113 -9.46 -14.33 -12.84
C SER A 113 -8.66 -15.51 -12.28
N THR A 114 -9.36 -16.61 -12.09
CA THR A 114 -8.89 -17.84 -11.43
C THR A 114 -7.80 -18.62 -12.15
N ILE A 115 -7.25 -18.13 -13.26
CA ILE A 115 -6.32 -18.88 -14.14
C ILE A 115 -5.06 -18.06 -14.50
N GLY A 116 -4.90 -16.84 -13.95
CA GLY A 116 -3.77 -15.96 -14.27
C GLY A 116 -2.52 -16.16 -13.41
N VAL A 117 -1.44 -15.44 -13.74
CA VAL A 117 -0.19 -15.37 -12.94
C VAL A 117 -0.49 -15.07 -11.47
N LEU A 118 -1.40 -14.13 -11.21
CA LEU A 118 -1.80 -13.76 -9.85
C LEU A 118 -2.42 -14.92 -9.07
N HIS A 119 -3.17 -15.80 -9.74
CA HIS A 119 -3.73 -16.99 -9.08
C HIS A 119 -2.62 -17.96 -8.63
N HIS A 120 -1.63 -18.20 -9.49
CA HIS A 120 -0.49 -19.06 -9.13
C HIS A 120 0.38 -18.44 -8.03
N VAL A 121 0.65 -17.15 -8.11
CA VAL A 121 1.42 -16.41 -7.08
C VAL A 121 0.67 -16.41 -5.74
N ALA A 122 -0.64 -16.14 -5.76
CA ALA A 122 -1.52 -16.19 -4.59
C ALA A 122 -1.53 -17.60 -3.96
N ALA A 123 -1.74 -18.65 -4.76
CA ALA A 123 -1.74 -20.03 -4.27
C ALA A 123 -0.40 -20.45 -3.67
N ALA A 124 0.72 -20.04 -4.26
CA ALA A 124 2.06 -20.38 -3.77
C ALA A 124 2.46 -19.66 -2.47
N SER A 125 1.85 -18.51 -2.18
CA SER A 125 2.19 -17.67 -1.02
C SER A 125 1.14 -17.71 0.09
N GLY A 126 -0.08 -18.20 -0.20
CA GLY A 126 -1.22 -18.10 0.71
C GLY A 126 -1.76 -16.67 0.86
N VAL A 127 -1.34 -15.73 0.00
CA VAL A 127 -1.90 -14.38 -0.09
C VAL A 127 -3.14 -14.40 -0.97
N THR A 128 -4.18 -13.68 -0.56
CA THR A 128 -5.43 -13.55 -1.34
C THR A 128 -5.41 -12.27 -2.16
N VAL A 129 -5.94 -12.31 -3.38
CA VAL A 129 -6.17 -11.12 -4.21
C VAL A 129 -7.65 -11.04 -4.56
N PRO A 130 -8.26 -9.84 -4.64
CA PRO A 130 -9.64 -9.70 -5.09
C PRO A 130 -9.79 -10.31 -6.48
N ARG A 131 -10.93 -10.94 -6.77
CA ARG A 131 -11.25 -11.46 -8.09
C ARG A 131 -12.02 -10.42 -8.89
N LEU A 132 -11.71 -10.25 -10.17
CA LEU A 132 -12.52 -9.42 -11.08
C LEU A 132 -13.78 -10.21 -11.44
N LEU A 133 -14.93 -9.69 -11.04
CA LEU A 133 -16.24 -10.30 -11.28
C LEU A 133 -16.92 -9.69 -12.51
N LEU A 134 -16.74 -8.39 -12.72
CA LEU A 134 -17.25 -7.67 -13.88
C LEU A 134 -16.39 -6.42 -14.14
N HIS A 135 -16.15 -6.13 -15.42
CA HIS A 135 -15.71 -4.83 -15.89
C HIS A 135 -16.83 -4.23 -16.75
N ASP A 136 -17.31 -3.05 -16.37
CA ASP A 136 -18.26 -2.25 -17.15
C ASP A 136 -17.50 -1.07 -17.80
N PRO A 137 -17.15 -1.18 -19.10
CA PRO A 137 -16.42 -0.13 -19.79
C PRO A 137 -17.27 1.11 -20.10
N THR A 138 -18.61 0.99 -20.02
CA THR A 138 -19.52 2.11 -20.31
C THR A 138 -19.61 3.06 -19.13
N ASP A 139 -19.77 2.51 -17.94
CA ASP A 139 -19.83 3.28 -16.69
C ASP A 139 -18.45 3.43 -16.03
N HIS A 140 -17.39 2.84 -16.59
CA HIS A 140 -16.03 2.80 -16.04
C HIS A 140 -16.00 2.28 -14.60
N VAL A 141 -16.61 1.09 -14.41
CA VAL A 141 -16.72 0.43 -13.11
C VAL A 141 -16.10 -0.96 -13.14
N LEU A 142 -15.25 -1.23 -12.16
CA LEU A 142 -14.83 -2.59 -11.80
C LEU A 142 -15.66 -3.10 -10.63
N VAL A 143 -16.16 -4.34 -10.75
CA VAL A 143 -16.78 -5.10 -9.67
C VAL A 143 -15.84 -6.22 -9.27
N LEU A 144 -15.37 -6.19 -8.04
CA LEU A 144 -14.39 -7.11 -7.47
C LEU A 144 -15.02 -7.93 -6.33
N SER A 145 -14.49 -9.13 -6.10
CA SER A 145 -14.83 -9.88 -4.88
C SER A 145 -14.32 -9.11 -3.65
N ASP A 146 -15.14 -9.05 -2.61
CA ASP A 146 -14.73 -8.47 -1.32
C ASP A 146 -13.87 -9.47 -0.54
N LEU A 147 -12.74 -9.01 0.00
CA LEU A 147 -11.87 -9.80 0.88
C LEU A 147 -12.33 -9.80 2.34
N GLY A 148 -13.46 -9.13 2.62
CA GLY A 148 -14.02 -9.00 3.96
C GLY A 148 -13.55 -7.73 4.67
N PRO A 149 -14.04 -7.50 5.90
CA PRO A 149 -13.76 -6.28 6.67
C PRO A 149 -12.36 -6.30 7.31
N LEU A 150 -11.34 -6.62 6.52
CA LEU A 150 -9.96 -6.69 6.96
C LEU A 150 -9.36 -5.27 7.06
N PRO A 151 -8.62 -4.93 8.13
CA PRO A 151 -7.83 -3.72 8.19
C PRO A 151 -6.63 -3.80 7.24
N ASP A 152 -6.22 -2.66 6.69
CA ASP A 152 -4.90 -2.53 6.07
C ASP A 152 -3.80 -2.32 7.11
N LEU A 153 -2.54 -2.60 6.76
CA LEU A 153 -1.41 -2.44 7.69
C LEU A 153 -1.26 -1.01 8.21
N SER A 154 -1.65 0.02 7.45
CA SER A 154 -1.60 1.40 7.96
C SER A 154 -2.57 1.61 9.14
N LYS A 155 -3.74 0.95 9.11
CA LYS A 155 -4.70 0.96 10.23
C LYS A 155 -4.24 0.14 11.43
N VAL A 156 -3.49 -0.94 11.21
CA VAL A 156 -2.91 -1.75 12.30
C VAL A 156 -1.93 -0.92 13.14
N PHE A 157 -1.16 -0.04 12.50
CA PHE A 157 -0.16 0.81 13.18
C PHE A 157 -0.62 2.26 13.39
N ILE A 158 -1.94 2.51 13.43
CA ILE A 158 -2.51 3.86 13.45
C ILE A 158 -2.04 4.72 14.63
N GLU A 159 -1.70 4.11 15.77
CA GLU A 159 -1.21 4.82 16.97
C GLU A 159 0.16 5.49 16.78
N LEU A 160 0.92 5.10 15.75
CA LEU A 160 2.17 5.76 15.35
C LEU A 160 1.94 6.94 14.38
N GLY A 161 0.71 7.12 13.89
CA GLY A 161 0.40 8.00 12.78
C GLY A 161 0.57 7.30 11.43
N GLY A 162 1.10 8.01 10.44
CA GLY A 162 1.34 7.47 9.10
C GLY A 162 0.07 7.27 8.26
N PHE A 163 -1.05 7.91 8.63
CA PHE A 163 -2.32 7.83 7.92
C PHE A 163 -2.57 9.05 7.02
N THR A 164 -3.36 8.88 5.97
CA THR A 164 -3.69 9.97 5.03
C THR A 164 -4.72 10.95 5.62
N PRO A 165 -4.65 12.27 5.33
CA PRO A 165 -5.50 13.30 5.95
C PRO A 165 -7.01 13.12 5.76
N ASP A 166 -7.48 12.45 4.70
CA ASP A 166 -8.91 12.16 4.54
C ASP A 166 -9.44 11.16 5.58
N ALA A 167 -8.53 10.43 6.25
CA ALA A 167 -8.89 9.67 7.44
C ALA A 167 -9.05 10.56 8.69
N ALA A 168 -8.56 11.82 8.68
CA ALA A 168 -8.50 12.69 9.86
C ALA A 168 -9.87 13.22 10.31
N GLY A 169 -10.82 13.44 9.39
CA GLY A 169 -12.22 13.72 9.76
C GLY A 169 -12.90 12.56 10.50
N ALA A 170 -12.30 11.36 10.42
CA ALA A 170 -12.69 10.18 11.17
C ALA A 170 -11.66 9.76 12.23
N ALA A 171 -10.47 10.37 12.32
CA ALA A 171 -9.37 9.91 13.19
C ALA A 171 -9.70 10.01 14.69
N THR A 172 -10.64 10.88 15.08
CA THR A 172 -11.21 10.89 16.43
C THR A 172 -12.12 9.69 16.73
N ALA A 173 -12.47 8.89 15.72
CA ALA A 173 -13.34 7.72 15.81
C ALA A 173 -12.65 6.39 15.41
N TRP A 174 -11.43 6.42 14.86
CA TRP A 174 -10.70 5.19 14.53
C TRP A 174 -10.05 4.61 15.79
N GLN A 175 -10.62 3.50 16.25
CA GLN A 175 -9.94 2.62 17.20
C GLN A 175 -9.04 1.65 16.42
N PRO A 176 -7.83 1.35 16.91
CA PRO A 176 -6.99 0.32 16.31
C PRO A 176 -7.79 -1.00 16.24
N PRO A 177 -7.63 -1.79 15.17
CA PRO A 177 -8.28 -3.10 15.08
C PRO A 177 -7.96 -3.96 16.30
N PRO A 178 -8.87 -4.85 16.75
CA PRO A 178 -8.56 -5.83 17.77
C PRO A 178 -7.29 -6.62 17.40
N SER A 179 -6.42 -6.89 18.38
CA SER A 179 -5.11 -7.54 18.21
C SER A 179 -4.01 -6.72 17.51
N SER A 180 -4.23 -5.43 17.26
CA SER A 180 -3.16 -4.53 16.84
C SER A 180 -2.19 -4.24 18.00
N PRO A 181 -0.93 -3.88 17.73
CA PRO A 181 -0.02 -3.47 18.79
C PRO A 181 -0.54 -2.18 19.42
N CYS A 182 -0.39 -2.06 20.74
CA CYS A 182 -0.80 -0.87 21.49
C CYS A 182 0.42 -0.18 22.14
N LEU A 183 0.38 1.14 22.22
CA LEU A 183 1.38 1.94 22.92
C LEU A 183 1.37 1.60 24.42
N GLY A 184 2.56 1.49 25.00
CA GLY A 184 2.77 1.05 26.38
C GLY A 184 2.70 -0.47 26.59
N HIS A 185 2.41 -1.25 25.54
CA HIS A 185 2.32 -2.71 25.62
C HIS A 185 3.44 -3.39 24.82
N THR A 186 3.93 -4.51 25.36
CA THR A 186 4.84 -5.42 24.66
C THR A 186 4.04 -6.54 24.01
N LEU A 187 4.51 -7.01 22.87
CA LEU A 187 3.98 -8.22 22.25
C LEU A 187 4.60 -9.46 22.88
N ASP A 188 3.82 -10.52 23.01
CA ASP A 188 4.34 -11.84 23.35
C ASP A 188 4.99 -12.53 22.13
N ALA A 189 5.62 -13.68 22.35
CA ALA A 189 6.32 -14.41 21.29
C ALA A 189 5.39 -14.90 20.16
N HIS A 190 4.14 -15.23 20.49
CA HIS A 190 3.15 -15.72 19.54
C HIS A 190 2.63 -14.57 18.66
N GLU A 191 2.38 -13.40 19.26
CA GLU A 191 2.04 -12.18 18.53
C GLU A 191 3.17 -11.77 17.58
N ILE A 192 4.43 -11.79 18.03
CA ILE A 192 5.60 -11.51 17.18
C ILE A 192 5.68 -12.50 16.01
N ALA A 193 5.48 -13.81 16.27
CA ALA A 193 5.47 -14.83 15.23
C ALA A 193 4.37 -14.59 14.18
N ARG A 194 3.19 -14.12 14.60
CA ARG A 194 2.09 -13.73 13.70
C ARG A 194 2.52 -12.65 12.72
N TYR A 195 3.16 -11.58 13.21
CA TYR A 195 3.69 -10.50 12.36
C TYR A 195 4.81 -10.98 11.43
N ARG A 196 5.68 -11.88 11.91
CA ARG A 196 6.69 -12.52 11.06
C ARG A 196 6.05 -13.28 9.92
N ARG A 197 4.99 -14.04 10.18
CA ARG A 197 4.28 -14.82 9.18
C ARG A 197 3.61 -13.96 8.11
N ILE A 198 3.10 -12.78 8.47
CA ILE A 198 2.62 -11.77 7.50
C ILE A 198 3.77 -11.38 6.56
N GLY A 199 4.93 -11.04 7.13
CA GLY A 199 6.14 -10.75 6.38
C GLY A 199 6.51 -11.87 5.43
N GLU A 200 6.57 -13.12 5.92
CA GLU A 200 6.92 -14.30 5.11
C GLU A 200 5.99 -14.47 3.91
N LYS A 201 4.66 -14.43 4.11
CA LYS A 201 3.67 -14.57 3.02
C LYS A 201 3.86 -13.48 1.97
N LEU A 202 4.08 -12.23 2.38
CA LEU A 202 4.36 -11.11 1.47
C LEU A 202 5.69 -11.31 0.72
N GLY A 203 6.75 -11.70 1.42
CA GLY A 203 8.06 -11.95 0.82
C GLY A 203 7.99 -13.05 -0.23
N THR A 204 7.30 -14.17 0.06
CA THR A 204 7.04 -15.24 -0.91
C THR A 204 6.19 -14.74 -2.09
N PHE A 205 5.14 -13.96 -1.83
CA PHE A 205 4.27 -13.39 -2.87
C PHE A 205 5.06 -12.55 -3.87
N PHE A 206 5.79 -11.53 -3.40
CA PHE A 206 6.58 -10.65 -4.27
C PHE A 206 7.76 -11.39 -4.91
N ALA A 207 8.37 -12.35 -4.22
CA ALA A 207 9.42 -13.19 -4.80
C ALA A 207 8.92 -13.98 -6.00
N CYS A 208 7.68 -14.48 -5.95
CA CYS A 208 7.01 -15.17 -7.05
C CYS A 208 6.52 -14.20 -8.13
N LEU A 209 5.91 -13.07 -7.76
CA LEU A 209 5.45 -12.05 -8.69
C LEU A 209 6.59 -11.50 -9.56
N HIS A 210 7.73 -11.19 -8.93
CA HIS A 210 8.86 -10.54 -9.59
C HIS A 210 9.73 -11.49 -10.42
N ARG A 211 9.39 -12.79 -10.50
CA ARG A 211 10.16 -13.74 -11.31
C ARG A 211 10.07 -13.40 -12.80
N PRO A 212 11.16 -13.61 -13.58
CA PRO A 212 11.08 -13.51 -15.04
C PRO A 212 9.95 -14.36 -15.62
N SER A 213 9.71 -15.56 -15.07
CA SER A 213 8.64 -16.46 -15.51
C SER A 213 7.26 -15.81 -15.47
N SER A 214 7.00 -14.92 -14.50
CA SER A 214 5.72 -14.22 -14.37
C SER A 214 5.47 -13.28 -15.54
N VAL A 215 6.50 -12.57 -16.01
CA VAL A 215 6.43 -11.75 -17.24
C VAL A 215 6.18 -12.64 -18.46
N HIS A 216 6.90 -13.75 -18.58
CA HIS A 216 6.71 -14.67 -19.70
C HIS A 216 5.31 -15.29 -19.72
N SER A 217 4.75 -15.64 -18.56
CA SER A 217 3.38 -16.14 -18.45
C SER A 217 2.35 -15.09 -18.86
N VAL A 218 2.54 -13.83 -18.46
CA VAL A 218 1.68 -12.71 -18.87
C VAL A 218 1.76 -12.49 -20.40
N LEU A 219 2.97 -12.46 -20.96
CA LEU A 219 3.19 -12.24 -22.40
C LEU A 219 2.73 -13.44 -23.25
N GLY A 220 2.98 -14.68 -22.80
CA GLY A 220 2.59 -15.89 -23.49
C GLY A 220 1.07 -16.04 -23.60
N ALA A 221 0.32 -15.64 -22.57
CA ALA A 221 -1.14 -15.61 -22.59
C ALA A 221 -1.71 -14.61 -23.61
N LEU A 222 -1.00 -13.52 -23.91
CA LEU A 222 -1.42 -12.55 -24.93
C LEU A 222 -1.26 -13.09 -26.36
N HIS A 223 -0.31 -14.00 -26.59
CA HIS A 223 -0.04 -14.54 -27.93
C HIS A 223 -1.03 -15.63 -28.36
N THR A 224 -1.66 -16.34 -27.43
CA THR A 224 -2.65 -17.39 -27.74
C THR A 224 -4.05 -16.85 -28.05
N GLN A 225 -4.29 -15.54 -27.90
CA GLN A 225 -5.60 -14.91 -28.14
C GLN A 225 -5.75 -14.21 -29.51
N GLY A 226 -4.74 -14.22 -30.39
CA GLY A 226 -4.83 -13.55 -31.70
C GLY A 226 -4.18 -14.32 -32.84
N ASP A 227 -4.98 -15.03 -33.64
CA ASP A 227 -4.60 -15.44 -34.99
C ASP A 227 -4.52 -14.18 -35.87
N GLY A 228 -3.30 -13.76 -36.23
CA GLY A 228 -3.08 -12.75 -37.26
C GLY A 228 -2.29 -11.52 -36.80
N GLN A 229 -1.02 -11.49 -37.21
CA GLN A 229 -0.13 -10.34 -37.39
C GLN A 229 -0.62 -8.97 -36.87
N GLN A 230 -0.13 -8.59 -35.69
CA GLN A 230 0.54 -7.32 -35.45
C GLN A 230 1.29 -7.42 -34.12
N GLN A 231 2.60 -7.16 -34.12
CA GLN A 231 3.37 -6.95 -32.90
C GLN A 231 2.75 -5.75 -32.17
N ARG A 232 1.80 -5.98 -31.26
CA ARG A 232 1.38 -4.93 -30.32
C ARG A 232 2.63 -4.47 -29.56
N PRO A 233 2.91 -3.17 -29.47
CA PRO A 233 4.04 -2.67 -28.70
C PRO A 233 4.02 -3.24 -27.29
N ARG A 234 5.19 -3.61 -26.75
CA ARG A 234 5.35 -4.10 -25.37
C ARG A 234 4.84 -3.11 -24.30
N ASP A 235 4.52 -1.88 -24.71
CA ASP A 235 4.18 -0.74 -23.87
C ASP A 235 2.68 -0.65 -23.47
N THR A 236 1.80 -1.50 -24.00
CA THR A 236 0.33 -1.39 -23.83
C THR A 236 -0.25 -2.11 -22.61
N PHE A 237 0.52 -2.35 -21.55
CA PHE A 237 0.05 -3.09 -20.38
C PHE A 237 0.28 -2.32 -19.07
N PRO A 238 -0.81 -1.78 -18.50
CA PRO A 238 -1.06 -0.34 -18.50
C PRO A 238 0.05 0.44 -17.78
N SER A 239 0.95 1.05 -18.55
CA SER A 239 1.53 2.34 -18.17
C SER A 239 0.82 3.41 -19.01
N LEU A 240 -0.18 4.07 -18.44
CA LEU A 240 -0.72 5.27 -19.07
C LEU A 240 0.37 6.35 -19.03
N PRO A 241 0.80 6.93 -20.16
CA PRO A 241 1.78 8.01 -20.16
C PRO A 241 1.37 9.16 -19.23
N GLU A 242 0.07 9.44 -19.14
CA GLU A 242 -0.49 10.44 -18.23
C GLU A 242 -0.21 10.12 -16.76
N MET A 243 -0.15 8.83 -16.39
CA MET A 243 0.17 8.40 -15.03
C MET A 243 1.63 8.69 -14.69
N LYS A 244 2.57 8.42 -15.62
CA LYS A 244 3.99 8.74 -15.40
C LYS A 244 4.19 10.24 -15.24
N THR A 245 3.50 11.06 -16.03
CA THR A 245 3.52 12.53 -15.89
C THR A 245 2.91 12.97 -14.55
N ALA A 246 1.75 12.45 -14.16
CA ALA A 246 1.13 12.78 -12.89
C ALA A 246 2.02 12.43 -11.68
N ILE A 247 2.64 11.24 -11.70
CA ILE A 247 3.61 10.84 -10.66
C ILE A 247 4.83 11.77 -10.69
N HIS A 248 5.38 12.10 -11.87
CA HIS A 248 6.49 13.04 -11.95
C HIS A 248 6.17 14.39 -11.27
N ASP A 249 5.02 14.96 -11.62
CA ASP A 249 4.62 16.29 -11.18
C ASP A 249 4.21 16.36 -9.71
N HIS A 250 3.49 15.34 -9.23
CA HIS A 250 2.89 15.35 -7.90
C HIS A 250 3.62 14.51 -6.85
N VAL A 251 4.50 13.58 -7.28
CA VAL A 251 5.27 12.70 -6.38
C VAL A 251 6.74 13.08 -6.40
N ILE A 252 7.35 13.23 -7.57
CA ILE A 252 8.80 13.39 -7.69
C ILE A 252 9.22 14.85 -7.49
N LYS A 253 8.66 15.80 -8.23
CA LYS A 253 9.03 17.22 -8.15
C LYS A 253 8.92 17.83 -6.74
N PRO A 254 7.91 17.50 -5.91
CA PRO A 254 7.79 18.04 -4.56
C PRO A 254 8.97 17.71 -3.64
N ILE A 255 9.71 16.63 -3.90
CA ILE A 255 10.89 16.22 -3.09
C ILE A 255 11.89 17.37 -2.99
N ARG A 256 12.10 18.11 -4.08
CA ARG A 256 12.99 19.28 -4.08
C ARG A 256 12.58 20.29 -3.00
N ALA A 257 11.31 20.68 -3.01
CA ALA A 257 10.78 21.64 -2.03
C ALA A 257 10.79 21.06 -0.60
N HIS A 258 10.56 19.75 -0.45
CA HIS A 258 10.65 19.08 0.85
C HIS A 258 12.07 19.12 1.42
N LEU A 259 13.10 18.83 0.63
CA LEU A 259 14.50 18.87 1.06
C LEU A 259 14.93 20.27 1.51
N LEU A 260 14.53 21.32 0.79
CA LEU A 260 14.86 22.70 1.10
C LEU A 260 14.27 23.21 2.43
N LYS A 261 13.26 22.53 2.99
CA LYS A 261 12.70 22.84 4.32
C LYS A 261 13.62 22.46 5.49
N PHE A 262 14.74 21.76 5.24
CA PHE A 262 15.65 21.27 6.29
C PHE A 262 17.09 21.76 6.12
N PRO A 263 17.34 23.09 6.17
CA PRO A 263 18.69 23.64 6.05
C PRO A 263 19.67 23.17 7.15
N SER A 264 19.15 22.61 8.25
CA SER A 264 19.96 22.00 9.32
C SER A 264 20.43 20.58 9.01
N LEU A 265 19.81 19.88 8.04
CA LEU A 265 20.16 18.51 7.66
C LEU A 265 21.05 18.47 6.42
N LEU A 266 20.85 19.41 5.50
CA LEU A 266 21.57 19.53 4.24
C LEU A 266 21.54 20.97 3.74
N ASN A 267 22.56 21.35 2.98
CA ASN A 267 22.59 22.65 2.29
C ASN A 267 21.86 22.58 0.94
N GLU A 268 21.62 23.73 0.32
CA GLU A 268 20.90 23.83 -0.96
C GLU A 268 21.58 23.03 -2.09
N ALA A 269 22.90 23.11 -2.23
CA ALA A 269 23.64 22.39 -3.28
C ALA A 269 23.51 20.86 -3.13
N GLU A 270 23.54 20.37 -1.89
CA GLU A 270 23.29 18.96 -1.59
C GLU A 270 21.84 18.58 -1.91
N ALA A 271 20.86 19.40 -1.51
CA ALA A 271 19.45 19.16 -1.82
C ALA A 271 19.19 19.04 -3.33
N GLU A 272 19.78 19.92 -4.13
CA GLU A 272 19.69 19.86 -5.60
C GLU A 272 20.35 18.59 -6.16
N THR A 273 21.50 18.19 -5.63
CA THR A 273 22.20 16.96 -6.07
C THR A 273 21.35 15.71 -5.79
N LEU A 274 20.78 15.62 -4.59
CA LEU A 274 19.95 14.48 -4.21
C LEU A 274 18.64 14.44 -5.01
N PHE A 275 17.99 15.60 -5.20
CA PHE A 275 16.80 15.70 -6.04
C PHE A 275 17.07 15.29 -7.49
N ALA A 276 18.14 15.81 -8.10
CA ALA A 276 18.51 15.49 -9.46
C ALA A 276 18.75 13.98 -9.66
N ALA A 277 19.35 13.30 -8.68
CA ALA A 277 19.53 11.85 -8.72
C ALA A 277 18.20 11.09 -8.67
N VAL A 278 17.28 11.49 -7.79
CA VAL A 278 15.92 10.90 -7.71
C VAL A 278 15.15 11.11 -9.01
N GLU A 279 15.16 12.33 -9.55
CA GLU A 279 14.46 12.65 -10.79
C GLU A 279 15.03 11.89 -11.99
N ALA A 280 16.36 11.80 -12.10
CA ALA A 280 17.02 11.03 -13.15
C ALA A 280 16.66 9.53 -13.08
N ASP A 281 16.65 8.93 -11.88
CA ASP A 281 16.26 7.53 -11.71
C ASP A 281 14.78 7.28 -11.98
N PHE A 282 13.89 8.25 -11.71
CA PHE A 282 12.48 8.13 -12.07
C PHE A 282 12.25 8.22 -13.59
N LEU A 283 12.96 9.12 -14.27
CA LEU A 283 12.77 9.37 -15.70
C LEU A 283 13.41 8.29 -16.57
N ARG A 284 14.44 7.58 -16.08
CA ARG A 284 15.15 6.57 -16.87
C ARG A 284 14.20 5.45 -17.35
N PRO A 285 14.44 4.89 -18.54
CA PRO A 285 13.79 3.65 -18.95
C PRO A 285 14.18 2.49 -18.02
N THR A 286 13.26 1.56 -17.74
CA THR A 286 13.55 0.32 -17.02
C THR A 286 14.19 -0.70 -17.97
N PRO A 287 15.47 -1.08 -17.78
CA PRO A 287 16.15 -2.09 -18.60
C PRO A 287 15.45 -3.45 -18.53
N LEU A 288 15.56 -4.25 -19.59
CA LEU A 288 14.83 -5.53 -19.72
C LEU A 288 15.15 -6.50 -18.57
N GLU A 289 16.38 -6.48 -18.06
CA GLU A 289 16.84 -7.30 -16.94
C GLU A 289 16.18 -6.90 -15.60
N GLU A 290 15.78 -5.63 -15.44
CA GLU A 290 15.07 -5.11 -14.26
C GLU A 290 13.56 -5.29 -14.35
N GLN A 291 13.00 -5.50 -15.56
CA GLN A 291 11.56 -5.58 -15.77
C GLN A 291 10.95 -6.81 -15.07
N CYS A 292 9.88 -6.56 -14.32
CA CYS A 292 9.02 -7.60 -13.79
C CYS A 292 7.55 -7.16 -13.71
N VAL A 293 6.68 -8.13 -13.46
CA VAL A 293 5.31 -7.84 -13.03
C VAL A 293 5.37 -7.17 -11.67
N VAL A 294 4.72 -6.02 -11.51
CA VAL A 294 4.66 -5.27 -10.25
C VAL A 294 3.23 -4.92 -9.88
N LEU A 295 3.02 -4.62 -8.61
CA LEU A 295 1.84 -3.94 -8.10
C LEU A 295 1.85 -2.45 -8.50
N GLY A 296 3.03 -1.80 -8.44
CA GLY A 296 3.27 -0.44 -8.93
C GLY A 296 3.01 0.69 -7.93
N ASP A 297 2.17 0.45 -6.92
CA ASP A 297 1.99 1.32 -5.75
C ASP A 297 1.93 0.45 -4.48
N CYS A 298 3.09 -0.07 -4.08
CA CYS A 298 3.22 -1.05 -3.02
C CYS A 298 3.48 -0.39 -1.67
N TRP A 299 2.39 0.03 -1.01
CA TRP A 299 2.43 0.65 0.32
C TRP A 299 1.60 -0.12 1.35
N THR A 300 1.69 0.25 2.64
CA THR A 300 0.99 -0.45 3.73
C THR A 300 -0.53 -0.39 3.63
N GLY A 301 -1.10 0.58 2.90
CA GLY A 301 -2.54 0.67 2.63
C GLY A 301 -3.04 -0.38 1.63
N ALA A 302 -2.15 -0.92 0.79
CA ALA A 302 -2.49 -1.96 -0.19
C ALA A 302 -2.45 -3.39 0.39
N VAL A 303 -2.05 -3.55 1.66
CA VAL A 303 -1.92 -4.85 2.34
C VAL A 303 -2.98 -4.98 3.42
N LEU A 304 -3.94 -5.87 3.21
CA LEU A 304 -4.96 -6.25 4.17
C LEU A 304 -4.49 -7.43 5.02
N VAL A 305 -4.82 -7.45 6.30
CA VAL A 305 -4.44 -8.53 7.22
C VAL A 305 -5.61 -9.00 8.06
N ASP A 306 -5.70 -10.30 8.29
CA ASP A 306 -6.57 -10.90 9.29
C ASP A 306 -5.74 -11.21 10.54
N LEU A 307 -5.98 -10.41 11.59
CA LEU A 307 -5.35 -10.57 12.91
C LEU A 307 -6.29 -11.26 13.92
N GLY A 308 -7.42 -11.80 13.45
CA GLY A 308 -8.36 -12.53 14.27
C GLY A 308 -7.70 -13.73 14.95
N VAL A 309 -8.05 -13.96 16.22
CA VAL A 309 -7.71 -15.22 16.88
C VAL A 309 -8.56 -16.29 16.22
N ALA A 310 -7.93 -17.32 15.64
CA ALA A 310 -8.66 -18.46 15.10
C ALA A 310 -9.67 -18.92 16.15
N THR A 311 -10.96 -18.79 15.87
CA THR A 311 -12.04 -19.05 16.85
C THR A 311 -12.22 -20.55 17.15
N GLY A 312 -11.29 -21.40 16.71
CA GLY A 312 -11.21 -22.78 17.15
C GLY A 312 -10.62 -22.79 18.56
N GLU A 313 -11.22 -23.56 19.46
CA GLU A 313 -10.59 -23.85 20.75
C GLU A 313 -9.13 -24.28 20.48
N PRO A 314 -8.14 -23.70 21.16
CA PRO A 314 -6.76 -24.09 20.97
C PRO A 314 -6.67 -25.59 21.27
N ASN A 315 -6.47 -26.40 20.23
CA ASN A 315 -6.10 -27.77 20.45
C ASN A 315 -4.78 -27.71 21.23
N VAL A 316 -4.77 -28.35 22.40
CA VAL A 316 -3.64 -28.32 23.34
C VAL A 316 -2.34 -28.87 22.71
N ASP A 317 -2.45 -29.48 21.53
CA ASP A 317 -1.36 -30.06 20.73
C ASP A 317 -1.09 -29.32 19.39
N THR A 318 -1.69 -28.16 19.13
CA THR A 318 -1.34 -27.40 17.91
C THR A 318 -0.01 -26.68 18.12
N ASP A 319 1.02 -27.14 17.40
CA ASP A 319 2.34 -26.50 17.36
C ASP A 319 2.19 -24.98 17.15
N VAL A 320 3.02 -24.21 17.87
CA VAL A 320 3.08 -22.73 17.79
C VAL A 320 3.32 -22.24 16.34
N ASP A 321 3.76 -23.13 15.46
CA ASP A 321 4.07 -22.88 14.05
C ASP A 321 2.85 -22.85 13.10
N ASP A 322 1.64 -23.22 13.53
CA ASP A 322 0.45 -23.30 12.66
C ASP A 322 -0.54 -22.12 12.82
N VAL A 323 -0.02 -20.91 13.07
CA VAL A 323 -0.85 -19.69 13.07
C VAL A 323 -1.08 -19.25 11.64
N ASP A 324 -2.17 -19.70 11.03
CA ASP A 324 -2.54 -19.22 9.69
C ASP A 324 -3.05 -17.76 9.78
N VAL A 325 -2.29 -16.84 9.19
CA VAL A 325 -2.65 -15.41 9.09
C VAL A 325 -3.23 -15.11 7.71
N GLY A 326 -4.40 -14.47 7.66
CA GLY A 326 -4.94 -13.98 6.41
C GLY A 326 -4.14 -12.77 5.91
N VAL A 327 -3.68 -12.80 4.66
CA VAL A 327 -3.03 -11.65 4.00
C VAL A 327 -3.69 -11.42 2.66
N GLY A 328 -4.08 -10.18 2.38
CA GLY A 328 -4.69 -9.76 1.13
C GLY A 328 -3.92 -8.62 0.46
N ILE A 329 -3.83 -8.61 -0.87
CA ILE A 329 -3.22 -7.51 -1.64
C ILE A 329 -4.25 -6.90 -2.58
N ILE A 330 -4.44 -5.58 -2.47
CA ILE A 330 -5.41 -4.79 -3.24
C ILE A 330 -4.71 -3.72 -4.10
N ASP A 331 -5.49 -2.86 -4.75
CA ASP A 331 -5.00 -1.65 -5.46
C ASP A 331 -4.02 -1.88 -6.63
N TRP A 332 -4.32 -2.89 -7.45
CA TRP A 332 -3.61 -3.25 -8.69
C TRP A 332 -3.71 -2.25 -9.85
N GLU A 333 -4.06 -0.99 -9.60
CA GLU A 333 -4.30 0.02 -10.65
C GLU A 333 -3.03 0.57 -11.30
N PHE A 334 -1.88 0.41 -10.62
CA PHE A 334 -0.55 0.77 -11.12
C PHE A 334 0.24 -0.44 -11.65
N ALA A 335 -0.41 -1.60 -11.75
CA ALA A 335 0.27 -2.83 -12.09
C ALA A 335 0.81 -2.79 -13.52
N SER A 336 2.06 -3.20 -13.69
CA SER A 336 2.77 -3.16 -14.97
C SER A 336 3.68 -4.38 -15.11
N ILE A 337 4.01 -4.75 -16.35
CA ILE A 337 5.02 -5.79 -16.66
C ILE A 337 6.41 -5.22 -16.93
N SER A 338 6.52 -3.91 -17.09
CA SER A 338 7.78 -3.18 -17.26
C SER A 338 8.20 -2.47 -15.98
N GLY A 339 7.67 -2.92 -14.83
CA GLY A 339 7.95 -2.35 -13.52
C GLY A 339 9.28 -2.81 -12.96
N ARG A 340 9.61 -2.27 -11.78
CA ARG A 340 10.84 -2.58 -11.03
C ARG A 340 10.50 -3.42 -9.79
N GLY A 341 11.20 -4.52 -9.58
CA GLY A 341 10.93 -5.43 -8.47
C GLY A 341 11.51 -4.90 -7.15
N VAL A 342 12.79 -5.22 -6.88
CA VAL A 342 13.44 -4.82 -5.62
C VAL A 342 13.58 -3.30 -5.49
N ASN A 343 13.91 -2.62 -6.59
CA ASN A 343 14.05 -1.17 -6.69
C ASN A 343 12.75 -0.46 -7.13
N GLY A 344 11.61 -1.12 -6.97
CA GLY A 344 10.27 -0.57 -7.15
C GLY A 344 9.40 -0.95 -5.96
N ASP A 345 8.54 -1.96 -6.15
CA ASP A 345 7.58 -2.43 -5.14
C ASP A 345 8.21 -2.69 -3.76
N VAL A 346 9.34 -3.40 -3.71
CA VAL A 346 9.95 -3.78 -2.42
C VAL A 346 10.56 -2.57 -1.71
N SER A 347 11.28 -1.72 -2.44
CA SER A 347 11.82 -0.47 -1.91
C SER A 347 10.71 0.42 -1.34
N GLN A 348 9.59 0.54 -2.04
CA GLN A 348 8.44 1.32 -1.59
C GLN A 348 7.82 0.68 -0.34
N PHE A 349 7.51 -0.61 -0.36
CA PHE A 349 6.89 -1.28 0.78
C PHE A 349 7.76 -1.20 2.05
N LEU A 350 9.05 -1.50 1.92
CA LEU A 350 9.99 -1.39 3.03
C LEU A 350 10.17 0.06 3.49
N ALA A 351 10.00 1.07 2.62
CA ALA A 351 10.01 2.47 3.04
C ALA A 351 8.82 2.77 3.96
N HIS A 352 7.64 2.24 3.65
CA HIS A 352 6.48 2.41 4.53
C HIS A 352 6.66 1.76 5.90
N LEU A 353 7.25 0.56 5.96
CA LEU A 353 7.61 -0.08 7.23
C LEU A 353 8.71 0.71 7.98
N GLU A 354 9.68 1.26 7.25
CA GLU A 354 10.74 2.09 7.82
C GLU A 354 10.20 3.39 8.41
N LEU A 355 9.20 4.02 7.79
CA LEU A 355 8.51 5.18 8.37
C LEU A 355 7.90 4.83 9.74
N LEU A 356 7.21 3.69 9.84
CA LEU A 356 6.60 3.22 11.09
C LEU A 356 7.68 2.93 12.14
N ARG A 357 8.79 2.30 11.75
CA ARG A 357 9.94 2.08 12.64
C ARG A 357 10.48 3.40 13.18
N VAL A 358 10.76 4.38 12.30
CA VAL A 358 11.24 5.72 12.71
C VAL A 358 10.23 6.42 13.61
N ALA A 359 8.93 6.40 13.27
CA ALA A 359 7.88 7.00 14.07
C ALA A 359 7.83 6.40 15.49
N ALA A 360 7.88 5.08 15.62
CA ALA A 360 7.92 4.41 16.92
C ALA A 360 9.13 4.83 17.77
N HIS A 361 10.29 5.11 17.18
CA HIS A 361 11.47 5.61 17.89
C HIS A 361 11.38 7.09 18.32
N THR A 362 10.40 7.84 17.81
CA THR A 362 10.16 9.21 18.28
C THR A 362 9.30 9.27 19.55
N HIS A 363 8.72 8.14 19.96
CA HIS A 363 8.09 8.01 21.28
C HIS A 363 9.12 7.83 22.40
N PRO A 364 8.75 8.05 23.66
CA PRO A 364 9.62 7.77 24.80
C PRO A 364 10.20 6.34 24.75
N PRO A 365 11.46 6.13 25.15
CA PRO A 365 12.11 4.82 25.09
C PRO A 365 11.26 3.71 25.72
N GLY A 366 11.06 2.62 24.98
CA GLY A 366 10.26 1.45 25.39
C GLY A 366 8.74 1.61 25.25
N TYR A 367 8.21 2.82 25.04
CA TYR A 367 6.77 3.05 24.97
C TYR A 367 6.12 2.43 23.73
N ALA A 368 6.80 2.45 22.58
CA ALA A 368 6.33 1.81 21.35
C ALA A 368 6.96 0.42 21.10
N ARG A 369 7.40 -0.30 22.15
CA ARG A 369 8.15 -1.56 21.99
C ARG A 369 7.37 -2.64 21.24
N GLY A 370 6.08 -2.83 21.54
CA GLY A 370 5.24 -3.80 20.82
C GLY A 370 5.13 -3.48 19.33
N HIS A 371 4.95 -2.20 18.98
CA HIS A 371 4.93 -1.74 17.60
C HIS A 371 6.24 -2.04 16.87
N LEU A 372 7.38 -1.72 17.49
CA LEU A 372 8.70 -2.01 16.93
C LEU A 372 8.92 -3.49 16.70
N SER A 373 8.55 -4.34 17.65
CA SER A 373 8.65 -5.79 17.52
C SER A 373 7.80 -6.31 16.35
N ALA A 374 6.57 -5.82 16.18
CA ALA A 374 5.72 -6.19 15.04
C ALA A 374 6.32 -5.75 13.70
N VAL A 375 6.73 -4.48 13.57
CA VAL A 375 7.30 -3.96 12.32
C VAL A 375 8.58 -4.70 11.95
N ASN A 376 9.49 -4.91 12.91
CA ASN A 376 10.72 -5.67 12.67
C ASN A 376 10.43 -7.12 12.28
N ALA A 377 9.46 -7.77 12.93
CA ALA A 377 9.07 -9.13 12.56
C ALA A 377 8.54 -9.21 11.12
N ILE A 378 7.71 -8.26 10.67
CA ILE A 378 7.25 -8.20 9.26
C ILE A 378 8.45 -8.05 8.33
N ILE A 379 9.38 -7.13 8.61
CA ILE A 379 10.57 -6.89 7.79
C ILE A 379 11.45 -8.15 7.72
N GLU A 380 11.71 -8.78 8.86
CA GLU A 380 12.48 -10.03 8.97
C GLU A 380 11.85 -11.14 8.13
N GLY A 381 10.56 -11.41 8.35
CA GLY A 381 9.81 -12.43 7.62
C GLY A 381 9.83 -12.17 6.12
N PHE A 382 9.60 -10.92 5.71
CA PHE A 382 9.62 -10.52 4.31
C PHE A 382 10.97 -10.78 3.66
N ILE A 383 12.05 -10.29 4.26
CA ILE A 383 13.39 -10.40 3.68
C ILE A 383 13.85 -11.86 3.65
N SER A 384 13.53 -12.64 4.69
CA SER A 384 13.90 -14.07 4.77
C SER A 384 13.33 -14.89 3.61
N GLN A 385 12.15 -14.52 3.09
CA GLN A 385 11.52 -15.19 1.96
C GLN A 385 11.85 -14.54 0.61
N TYR A 386 12.00 -13.22 0.57
CA TYR A 386 12.24 -12.49 -0.68
C TYR A 386 13.69 -12.62 -1.16
N LYS A 387 14.67 -12.46 -0.27
CA LYS A 387 16.10 -12.43 -0.62
C LYS A 387 16.57 -13.69 -1.35
N PRO A 388 16.34 -14.92 -0.83
CA PRO A 388 16.88 -16.13 -1.46
C PRO A 388 16.36 -16.37 -2.88
N ALA A 389 15.15 -15.88 -3.18
CA ALA A 389 14.56 -15.98 -4.50
C ALA A 389 15.18 -14.99 -5.51
N GLN A 390 15.71 -13.85 -5.04
CA GLN A 390 16.32 -12.83 -5.89
C GLN A 390 17.84 -12.94 -6.01
N THR A 391 18.56 -13.47 -5.00
CA THR A 391 20.03 -13.61 -5.06
C THR A 391 20.51 -14.40 -6.29
N ARG A 392 19.68 -15.31 -6.82
CA ARG A 392 19.97 -16.04 -8.07
C ARG A 392 20.05 -15.17 -9.33
N ARG A 393 19.56 -13.92 -9.30
CA ARG A 393 19.63 -12.96 -10.41
C ARG A 393 20.95 -12.19 -10.44
N PHE A 394 21.46 -11.78 -9.29
CA PHE A 394 22.61 -10.88 -9.16
C PHE A 394 23.98 -11.57 -9.32
N VAL A 395 24.06 -12.89 -9.07
CA VAL A 395 25.33 -13.63 -9.09
C VAL A 395 25.82 -13.99 -10.51
N ARG A 396 25.05 -13.68 -11.57
CA ARG A 396 25.18 -14.46 -12.82
C ARG A 396 26.23 -13.98 -13.82
N ASP A 397 26.73 -12.76 -13.77
CA ASP A 397 27.84 -12.32 -14.61
C ASP A 397 28.68 -11.32 -13.81
N GLY A 398 30.00 -11.51 -13.72
CA GLY A 398 30.89 -10.81 -12.79
C GLY A 398 31.13 -9.31 -13.03
N ASP A 399 30.13 -8.58 -13.54
CA ASP A 399 30.13 -7.13 -13.63
C ASP A 399 29.48 -6.53 -12.37
N SER A 400 30.33 -6.02 -11.47
CA SER A 400 29.92 -5.36 -10.22
C SER A 400 29.02 -4.12 -10.42
N ASP A 401 29.03 -3.55 -11.63
CA ASP A 401 28.41 -2.26 -11.93
C ASP A 401 26.87 -2.33 -12.02
N ASP A 402 26.32 -3.48 -12.43
CA ASP A 402 24.87 -3.64 -12.55
C ASP A 402 24.17 -3.78 -11.19
N ASP A 403 24.79 -4.49 -10.24
CA ASP A 403 24.26 -4.60 -8.88
C ASP A 403 24.22 -3.25 -8.18
N ASP A 404 25.26 -2.44 -8.38
CA ASP A 404 25.34 -1.10 -7.81
C ASP A 404 24.27 -0.17 -8.41
N ARG A 405 23.91 -0.34 -9.69
CA ARG A 405 22.80 0.40 -10.31
C ARG A 405 21.46 0.09 -9.65
N VAL A 406 21.14 -1.19 -9.45
CA VAL A 406 19.89 -1.62 -8.81
C VAL A 406 19.84 -1.18 -7.36
N LEU A 407 20.95 -1.33 -6.63
CA LEU A 407 21.10 -0.85 -5.25
C LEU A 407 20.87 0.66 -5.13
N ARG A 408 21.50 1.46 -5.98
CA ARG A 408 21.31 2.93 -5.99
C ARG A 408 19.85 3.29 -6.28
N SER A 409 19.25 2.67 -7.29
CA SER A 409 17.85 2.88 -7.64
C SER A 409 16.92 2.51 -6.48
N ALA A 410 17.19 1.40 -5.78
CA ALA A 410 16.44 0.99 -4.60
C ALA A 410 16.54 2.00 -3.45
N TYR A 411 17.73 2.54 -3.19
CA TYR A 411 17.93 3.57 -2.17
C TYR A 411 17.33 4.93 -2.55
N LEU A 412 17.38 5.32 -3.83
CA LEU A 412 16.76 6.55 -4.31
C LEU A 412 15.24 6.51 -4.12
N LEU A 413 14.59 5.44 -4.59
CA LEU A 413 13.14 5.29 -4.42
C LEU A 413 12.74 5.21 -2.95
N HIS A 414 13.45 4.42 -2.15
CA HIS A 414 13.15 4.27 -0.72
C HIS A 414 13.31 5.61 0.03
N GLY A 415 14.41 6.34 -0.20
CA GLY A 415 14.64 7.64 0.41
C GLY A 415 13.62 8.71 -0.03
N ALA A 416 13.27 8.72 -1.32
CA ALA A 416 12.24 9.59 -1.88
C ALA A 416 10.86 9.35 -1.23
N GLU A 417 10.49 8.07 -1.08
CA GLU A 417 9.22 7.68 -0.46
C GLU A 417 9.15 8.09 1.01
N LEU A 418 10.24 7.91 1.77
CA LEU A 418 10.35 8.37 3.16
C LEU A 418 10.10 9.88 3.28
N ILE A 419 10.73 10.68 2.40
CA ILE A 419 10.62 12.14 2.40
C ILE A 419 9.19 12.57 2.05
N ASN A 420 8.61 12.03 0.99
CA ASN A 420 7.26 12.39 0.58
C ASN A 420 6.22 12.03 1.63
N CYS A 421 6.29 10.81 2.17
CA CYS A 421 5.37 10.36 3.21
C CYS A 421 5.51 11.14 4.51
N ALA A 422 6.67 11.75 4.81
CA ALA A 422 6.82 12.66 5.94
C ALA A 422 5.87 13.87 5.84
N PHE A 423 5.44 14.25 4.64
CA PHE A 423 4.55 15.39 4.38
C PHE A 423 3.12 14.98 3.97
N TRP A 424 2.95 13.86 3.28
CA TRP A 424 1.62 13.41 2.83
C TRP A 424 0.82 12.68 3.89
N LYS A 425 1.49 12.14 4.91
CA LYS A 425 0.85 11.43 6.00
C LYS A 425 0.81 12.31 7.24
N THR A 426 -0.19 12.04 8.08
CA THR A 426 -0.34 12.65 9.40
C THR A 426 0.45 11.82 10.40
N TRP A 427 1.37 12.46 11.11
CA TRP A 427 2.26 11.82 12.09
C TRP A 427 1.91 12.27 13.51
N ILE A 428 1.97 11.36 14.46
CA ILE A 428 1.75 11.66 15.88
C ILE A 428 3.10 12.02 16.49
N CYS A 429 3.24 13.28 16.93
CA CYS A 429 4.43 13.75 17.61
C CYS A 429 4.23 13.69 19.12
N ALA A 430 4.99 12.81 19.78
CA ALA A 430 4.97 12.65 21.23
C ALA A 430 5.92 13.59 21.99
N ASP A 431 6.69 14.42 21.28
CA ASP A 431 7.68 15.31 21.87
C ASP A 431 7.01 16.61 22.38
N PRO A 432 6.90 16.81 23.71
CA PRO A 432 6.26 18.00 24.27
C PRO A 432 7.09 19.27 24.04
N ALA A 433 8.38 19.13 23.73
CA ALA A 433 9.27 20.24 23.42
C ALA A 433 9.28 20.56 21.91
N CYS A 434 8.54 19.81 21.09
CA CYS A 434 8.50 20.04 19.65
C CYS A 434 7.91 21.44 19.35
N PRO A 435 8.70 22.38 18.79
CA PRO A 435 8.26 23.76 18.63
C PRO A 435 7.05 23.90 17.72
N SER A 436 6.98 23.11 16.64
CA SER A 436 5.87 23.14 15.67
C SER A 436 4.57 22.64 16.29
N CYS A 437 4.64 21.58 17.09
CA CYS A 437 3.46 21.01 17.75
C CYS A 437 2.97 21.92 18.89
N ALA A 438 3.87 22.55 19.64
CA ALA A 438 3.52 23.50 20.68
C ALA A 438 2.79 24.75 20.13
N GLN A 439 3.21 25.25 18.96
CA GLN A 439 2.57 26.41 18.30
C GLN A 439 1.15 26.09 17.80
N ASN A 440 0.92 24.89 17.26
CA ASN A 440 -0.41 24.45 16.81
C ASN A 440 -1.40 24.23 17.96
N ALA A 441 -0.92 23.76 19.12
CA ALA A 441 -1.73 23.63 20.33
C ALA A 441 -2.17 24.99 20.91
N GLN A 442 -1.37 26.05 20.71
CA GLN A 442 -1.69 27.39 21.21
C GLN A 442 -2.59 28.19 20.25
N SER A 443 -2.42 28.01 18.94
CA SER A 443 -3.26 28.65 17.92
C SER A 443 -4.67 28.06 17.86
N SER A 444 -4.82 26.74 18.04
CA SER A 444 -6.15 26.10 18.13
C SER A 444 -7.00 26.55 19.33
N LEU A 445 -6.40 27.18 20.35
CA LEU A 445 -7.10 27.78 21.49
C LEU A 445 -7.36 29.29 21.32
N ALA A 446 -6.67 29.95 20.38
CA ALA A 446 -6.70 31.41 20.23
C ALA A 446 -7.57 31.89 19.07
N ASP A 447 -7.87 31.06 18.07
CA ASP A 447 -8.66 31.47 16.89
C ASP A 447 -10.13 31.06 16.95
N ALA A 448 -10.92 31.92 17.60
CA ALA A 448 -12.30 32.21 17.25
C ALA A 448 -12.45 33.60 16.60
N GLY A 449 -11.36 34.24 16.16
CA GLY A 449 -11.45 35.45 15.34
C GLY A 449 -10.19 36.31 15.29
N ALA A 450 -9.35 36.11 14.27
CA ALA A 450 -8.65 37.18 13.58
C ALA A 450 -8.06 36.67 12.25
N ASP A 451 -8.11 37.52 11.22
CA ASP A 451 -7.49 37.30 9.90
C ASP A 451 -5.98 37.03 10.03
N ALA A 452 -5.55 35.82 9.64
CA ALA A 452 -4.15 35.44 9.57
C ALA A 452 -3.47 36.05 8.32
N GLY A 453 -2.62 37.05 8.55
CA GLY A 453 -1.76 37.63 7.52
C GLY A 453 -0.70 36.64 7.00
N ALA A 454 -0.46 36.69 5.69
CA ALA A 454 0.51 35.90 4.95
C ALA A 454 1.96 36.22 5.37
N GLY A 455 2.46 35.57 6.42
CA GLY A 455 3.88 35.45 6.71
C GLY A 455 4.51 34.34 5.86
N ASP A 456 5.78 34.51 5.49
CA ASP A 456 6.57 33.55 4.70
C ASP A 456 6.56 32.15 5.37
N PRO A 457 5.89 31.14 4.76
CA PRO A 457 5.64 29.84 5.40
C PRO A 457 6.90 28.94 5.50
N GLY A 458 8.09 29.44 5.17
CA GLY A 458 9.30 28.63 5.00
C GLY A 458 10.27 28.53 6.18
N SER A 459 10.22 29.41 7.19
CA SER A 459 11.32 29.54 8.16
C SER A 459 11.06 28.96 9.56
N GLY A 460 9.91 28.31 9.78
CA GLY A 460 9.57 27.72 11.08
C GLY A 460 10.36 26.43 11.37
N PRO A 461 10.71 26.15 12.65
CA PRO A 461 11.23 24.84 13.04
C PRO A 461 10.23 23.74 12.62
N GLN A 462 10.75 22.66 12.04
CA GLN A 462 9.95 21.52 11.58
C GLN A 462 9.65 20.55 12.73
N CYS A 463 8.54 19.81 12.61
CA CYS A 463 8.15 18.80 13.58
C CYS A 463 9.28 17.77 13.79
N SER A 464 9.51 17.33 15.02
CA SER A 464 10.64 16.42 15.33
C SER A 464 10.47 15.06 14.66
N VAL A 465 9.25 14.55 14.55
CA VAL A 465 8.95 13.31 13.82
C VAL A 465 9.24 13.47 12.33
N VAL A 466 8.69 14.51 11.70
CA VAL A 466 8.92 14.81 10.28
C VAL A 466 10.42 14.99 9.99
N THR A 467 11.14 15.70 10.87
CA THR A 467 12.58 15.88 10.77
C THR A 467 13.33 14.55 10.83
N SER A 468 12.92 13.62 11.70
CA SER A 468 13.53 12.29 11.80
C SER A 468 13.25 11.44 10.56
N LEU A 469 12.03 11.48 10.02
CA LEU A 469 11.68 10.79 8.78
C LEU A 469 12.48 11.31 7.58
N VAL A 470 12.56 12.63 7.43
CA VAL A 470 13.35 13.26 6.34
C VAL A 470 14.84 13.00 6.51
N ARG A 471 15.38 13.10 7.74
CA ARG A 471 16.78 12.73 8.02
C ARG A 471 17.06 11.30 7.58
N ARG A 472 16.15 10.37 7.86
CA ARG A 472 16.31 8.97 7.44
C ARG A 472 16.28 8.82 5.92
N GLY A 473 15.35 9.48 5.24
CA GLY A 473 15.29 9.51 3.78
C GLY A 473 16.57 10.06 3.15
N VAL A 474 17.08 11.18 3.67
CA VAL A 474 18.34 11.80 3.23
C VAL A 474 19.53 10.85 3.40
N SER A 475 19.60 10.05 4.48
CA SER A 475 20.66 9.05 4.63
C SER A 475 20.66 8.02 3.50
N PHE A 476 19.49 7.53 3.06
CA PHE A 476 19.40 6.63 1.90
C PHE A 476 19.81 7.32 0.60
N LEU A 477 19.34 8.54 0.35
CA LEU A 477 19.71 9.29 -0.85
C LEU A 477 21.22 9.55 -0.90
N ARG A 478 21.85 9.91 0.22
CA ARG A 478 23.31 10.08 0.36
C ARG A 478 24.07 8.80 0.02
N CYS A 479 23.60 7.65 0.50
CA CYS A 479 24.21 6.37 0.16
C CYS A 479 24.06 6.08 -1.34
N ALA A 480 22.92 6.40 -1.93
CA ALA A 480 22.67 6.18 -3.34
C ALA A 480 23.53 7.06 -4.28
N VAL A 481 23.97 8.24 -3.84
CA VAL A 481 24.85 9.13 -4.64
C VAL A 481 26.33 9.01 -4.27
N ALA A 482 26.67 8.24 -3.22
CA ALA A 482 28.06 8.03 -2.83
C ALA A 482 28.84 7.29 -3.93
N PRO A 483 30.18 7.47 -4.03
CA PRO A 483 30.98 6.71 -4.99
C PRO A 483 30.84 5.19 -4.82
N ASP A 484 30.75 4.73 -3.56
CA ASP A 484 30.54 3.34 -3.18
C ASP A 484 29.25 3.27 -2.32
N PRO A 485 28.11 2.83 -2.89
CA PRO A 485 26.84 2.79 -2.16
C PRO A 485 26.81 1.70 -1.09
N ARG A 486 27.67 0.66 -1.21
CA ARG A 486 27.75 -0.46 -0.27
C ARG A 486 28.45 -0.08 1.02
N ARG A 487 29.45 0.81 0.98
CA ARG A 487 30.01 1.42 2.21
C ARG A 487 28.95 2.19 3.01
N GLY A 488 27.99 2.80 2.32
CA GLY A 488 26.86 3.49 2.94
C GLY A 488 25.96 2.56 3.75
N THR A 489 25.82 1.30 3.33
CA THR A 489 24.98 0.29 4.00
C THR A 489 25.33 0.09 5.47
N ALA A 490 26.62 -0.04 5.80
CA ALA A 490 27.05 -0.21 7.19
C ALA A 490 26.63 0.99 8.06
N LYS A 491 26.71 2.20 7.50
CA LYS A 491 26.25 3.41 8.16
C LYS A 491 24.73 3.43 8.30
N LEU A 492 23.97 3.02 7.28
CA LEU A 492 22.51 2.93 7.38
C LEU A 492 22.07 2.00 8.52
N ARG A 493 22.78 0.88 8.74
CA ARG A 493 22.54 -0.05 9.85
C ARG A 493 22.91 0.56 11.21
N GLN A 494 24.06 1.23 11.30
CA GLN A 494 24.50 1.91 12.53
C GLN A 494 23.59 3.08 12.90
N ASP A 495 23.16 3.87 11.93
CA ASP A 495 22.25 5.01 12.14
C ASP A 495 20.90 4.53 12.68
N VAL A 496 20.43 3.33 12.27
CA VAL A 496 19.29 2.68 12.93
C VAL A 496 19.66 2.43 14.38
N ALA A 497 20.63 1.56 14.66
CA ALA A 497 21.00 1.17 16.04
C ALA A 497 21.21 2.37 16.98
N ALA A 498 21.90 3.42 16.52
CA ALA A 498 22.15 4.66 17.26
C ALA A 498 20.87 5.46 17.51
N SER A 499 19.97 5.55 16.51
CA SER A 499 18.65 6.16 16.68
C SER A 499 17.75 5.32 17.61
N LEU A 500 18.01 4.01 17.73
CA LEU A 500 17.25 3.11 18.60
C LEU A 500 17.73 3.13 20.07
N GLY A 501 18.87 3.76 20.37
CA GLY A 501 19.48 3.71 21.70
C GLY A 501 19.80 2.30 22.19
N LEU A 502 19.95 1.34 21.27
CA LEU A 502 20.27 -0.05 21.58
C LEU A 502 21.79 -0.23 21.66
N GLU A 503 22.24 -1.11 22.56
CA GLU A 503 23.61 -1.63 22.48
C GLU A 503 23.76 -2.41 21.16
N LEU A 504 24.89 -2.19 20.47
CA LEU A 504 25.16 -2.71 19.12
C LEU A 504 25.03 -4.24 18.99
N ASP A 505 25.09 -4.99 20.09
CA ASP A 505 25.05 -6.45 20.13
C ASP A 505 23.62 -7.06 20.12
N ASP A 506 22.56 -6.30 20.45
CA ASP A 506 21.24 -6.87 20.75
C ASP A 506 20.16 -6.72 19.65
N ALA A 507 20.45 -6.07 18.52
CA ALA A 507 19.48 -5.98 17.43
C ALA A 507 20.12 -5.78 16.05
N GLN A 508 20.42 -6.89 15.37
CA GLN A 508 20.65 -6.87 13.93
C GLN A 508 19.30 -6.72 13.21
N THR A 509 18.70 -5.52 13.28
CA THR A 509 17.41 -5.26 12.63
C THR A 509 17.58 -5.28 11.13
N MET A 510 16.81 -6.15 10.46
CA MET A 510 16.81 -6.22 9.01
C MET A 510 16.16 -4.97 8.38
N GLY A 511 16.40 -4.75 7.10
CA GLY A 511 15.91 -3.64 6.29
C GLY A 511 16.26 -3.80 4.82
N LEU A 512 15.96 -2.78 4.00
CA LEU A 512 16.19 -2.81 2.55
C LEU A 512 17.63 -3.21 2.19
N TYR A 513 18.60 -2.74 2.97
CA TYR A 513 20.02 -2.98 2.75
C TYR A 513 20.42 -4.46 2.86
N ASP A 514 19.72 -5.28 3.65
CA ASP A 514 20.03 -6.70 3.77
C ASP A 514 19.73 -7.49 2.50
N LEU A 515 18.92 -6.95 1.58
CA LEU A 515 18.64 -7.57 0.27
C LEU A 515 19.84 -7.57 -0.67
N PHE A 516 20.84 -6.73 -0.42
CA PHE A 516 22.00 -6.53 -1.29
C PHE A 516 23.32 -7.04 -0.68
N GLU A 517 23.29 -7.57 0.54
CA GLU A 517 24.45 -8.20 1.16
C GLU A 517 24.66 -9.61 0.60
N GLU A 518 25.91 -9.92 0.25
CA GLU A 518 26.34 -11.28 -0.12
C GLU A 518 26.06 -12.24 1.05
N SER A 519 25.57 -13.45 0.72
CA SER A 519 25.17 -14.47 1.71
C SER A 519 26.32 -15.37 2.11
#